data_AF-A0A7Y3G0S2-F1
#
_entry.id   AF-A0A7Y3G0S2-F1
#
_cell.length_a   1.000
_cell.length_b   1.000
_cell.length_c   1.000
_cell.angle_alpha   90.00
_cell.angle_beta   90.00
_cell.angle_gamma   90.00
#
_symmetry.space_group_name_H-M   'P 1'
#
loop_
_entity.id
_entity.type
_entity.pdbx_description
1 polymer ?
#
loop_
_entity_poly.entity_id
_entity_poly.type
_entity_poly.pdbx_seq_one_letter_code
_entity_poly.pdbx_strand_id
1 'polypeptide(L)'
;MNGIENLFDKAVGEIERMLNSKTVVGEPIEIEGNTLIPLVNVGFGFGVGSGEGTESKKGSGHGGGTGGGGGVKPVAVIVINDEGVHLESIKSGAASAFEKVAETVGKAAAAKAGETAH
;
A
#
# COMPACT_ATOMS: atom_id res chain seq x y z
N MET A 1 18.80 9.40 -28.41
CA MET A 1 19.26 8.35 -27.48
C MET A 1 18.65 8.50 -26.08
N ASN A 2 18.32 9.74 -25.66
CA ASN A 2 17.77 10.09 -24.34
C ASN A 2 16.40 9.46 -23.96
N GLY A 3 15.66 8.86 -24.88
CA GLY A 3 14.35 8.25 -24.58
C GLY A 3 14.46 6.88 -23.88
N ILE A 4 15.47 6.10 -24.25
CA ILE A 4 15.70 4.75 -23.72
C ILE A 4 16.27 4.84 -22.29
N GLU A 5 17.18 5.79 -22.06
CA GLU A 5 17.74 6.07 -20.74
C GLU A 5 16.64 6.50 -19.75
N ASN A 6 15.74 7.41 -20.16
CA ASN A 6 14.61 7.83 -19.32
C ASN A 6 13.59 6.71 -19.01
N LEU A 7 13.36 5.78 -19.94
CA LEU A 7 12.50 4.61 -19.73
C LEU A 7 13.16 3.60 -18.79
N PHE A 8 14.47 3.39 -18.95
CA PHE A 8 15.27 2.52 -18.11
C PHE A 8 15.34 3.05 -16.67
N ASP A 9 15.63 4.34 -16.47
CA ASP A 9 15.69 4.97 -15.15
C ASP A 9 14.34 4.93 -14.43
N LYS A 10 13.22 5.12 -15.17
CA LYS A 10 11.87 4.97 -14.61
C LYS A 10 11.54 3.53 -14.22
N ALA A 11 11.91 2.56 -15.05
CA ALA A 11 11.69 1.14 -14.75
C ALA A 11 12.48 0.71 -13.51
N VAL A 12 13.75 1.12 -13.41
CA VAL A 12 14.60 0.86 -12.24
C VAL A 12 14.05 1.58 -11.01
N GLY A 13 13.67 2.85 -11.11
CA GLY A 13 13.09 3.60 -10.00
C GLY A 13 11.77 3.01 -9.48
N GLU A 14 10.93 2.45 -10.36
CA GLU A 14 9.70 1.79 -9.96
C GLU A 14 9.96 0.41 -9.32
N ILE A 15 10.94 -0.34 -9.82
CA ILE A 15 11.42 -1.58 -9.17
C ILE A 15 11.97 -1.26 -7.78
N GLU A 16 12.81 -0.23 -7.62
CA GLU A 16 13.33 0.21 -6.32
C GLU A 16 12.22 0.61 -5.35
N ARG A 17 11.13 1.21 -5.83
CA ARG A 17 9.96 1.55 -5.00
C ARG A 17 9.16 0.31 -4.59
N MET A 18 8.97 -0.65 -5.51
CA MET A 18 8.33 -1.94 -5.20
C MET A 18 9.15 -2.76 -4.20
N LEU A 19 10.47 -2.66 -4.25
CA LEU A 19 11.40 -3.31 -3.31
C LEU A 19 11.51 -2.58 -1.96
N ASN A 20 11.11 -1.31 -1.87
CA ASN A 20 11.34 -0.43 -0.71
C ASN A 20 10.36 -0.61 0.46
N SER A 21 9.75 -1.79 0.63
CA SER A 21 9.15 -2.10 1.93
C SER A 21 10.29 -2.21 2.95
N LYS A 22 10.50 -1.17 3.75
CA LYS A 22 11.57 -1.15 4.75
C LYS A 22 11.04 -1.71 6.05
N THR A 23 11.68 -2.76 6.55
CA THR A 23 11.50 -3.19 7.93
C THR A 23 12.21 -2.18 8.83
N VAL A 24 11.45 -1.48 9.64
CA VAL A 24 11.91 -0.59 10.69
C VAL A 24 11.96 -1.38 11.98
N VAL A 25 13.12 -1.34 12.62
CA VAL A 25 13.32 -1.86 13.98
C VAL A 25 12.91 -0.75 14.93
N GLY A 26 11.88 -1.00 15.74
CA GLY A 26 11.39 -0.08 16.75
C GLY A 26 12.33 0.02 17.94
N GLU A 27 12.11 1.03 18.78
CA GLU A 27 12.84 1.17 20.04
C GLU A 27 12.54 -0.01 20.97
N PRO A 28 13.55 -0.52 21.71
CA PRO A 28 13.33 -1.57 22.71
C PRO A 28 12.40 -1.08 23.82
N ILE A 29 11.47 -1.94 24.22
CA ILE A 29 10.52 -1.70 25.31
C ILE A 29 10.76 -2.75 26.39
N GLU A 30 11.09 -2.32 27.61
CA GLU A 30 11.29 -3.23 28.74
C GLU A 30 10.01 -3.37 29.57
N ILE A 31 9.54 -4.60 29.76
CA ILE A 31 8.34 -4.92 30.55
C ILE A 31 8.60 -6.21 31.33
N GLU A 32 8.54 -6.12 32.66
CA GLU A 32 8.63 -7.29 33.56
C GLU A 32 9.86 -8.18 33.30
N GLY A 33 11.02 -7.58 32.99
CA GLY A 33 12.26 -8.32 32.69
C GLY A 33 12.36 -8.83 31.25
N ASN A 34 11.37 -8.56 30.40
CA ASN A 34 11.43 -8.86 28.97
C ASN A 34 11.81 -7.59 28.19
N THR A 35 12.72 -7.70 27.23
CA THR A 35 12.98 -6.66 26.22
C THR A 35 12.23 -7.01 24.94
N LEU A 36 11.33 -6.14 24.52
CA LEU A 36 10.52 -6.27 23.31
C LEU A 36 11.05 -5.33 22.24
N ILE A 37 11.37 -5.84 21.05
CA ILE A 37 11.80 -5.03 19.90
C ILE A 37 10.76 -5.18 18.78
N PRO A 38 9.87 -4.19 18.59
CA PRO A 38 8.87 -4.22 17.54
C PRO A 38 9.50 -4.17 16.14
N LEU A 39 9.03 -5.02 15.23
CA LEU A 39 9.41 -4.97 13.82
C LEU A 39 8.17 -4.55 13.01
N VAL A 40 8.31 -3.48 12.22
CA VAL A 40 7.24 -2.96 11.37
C VAL A 40 7.73 -2.78 9.94
N ASN A 41 6.91 -3.15 8.95
CA ASN A 41 7.15 -2.80 7.56
C ASN A 41 6.46 -1.49 7.22
N VAL A 42 7.21 -0.56 6.64
CA VAL A 42 6.68 0.68 6.08
C VAL A 42 6.74 0.58 4.57
N GLY A 43 5.64 0.88 3.90
CA GLY A 43 5.53 0.84 2.45
C GLY A 43 4.73 2.02 1.91
N PHE A 44 5.09 2.46 0.71
CA PHE A 44 4.40 3.52 -0.02
C PHE A 44 4.17 3.07 -1.46
N GLY A 45 2.97 3.30 -1.98
CA GLY A 45 2.58 2.98 -3.34
C GLY A 45 1.99 4.20 -4.03
N PHE A 46 2.26 4.34 -5.32
CA PHE A 46 1.77 5.44 -6.14
C PHE A 46 1.28 4.89 -7.46
N GLY A 47 0.20 5.45 -7.98
CA GLY A 47 -0.42 5.03 -9.23
C GLY A 47 -0.74 6.24 -10.08
N VAL A 48 -0.56 6.09 -11.39
CA VAL A 48 -0.99 7.05 -12.39
C VAL A 48 -1.83 6.32 -13.42
N GLY A 49 -2.87 6.98 -13.92
CA GLY A 49 -3.75 6.45 -14.94
C GLY A 49 -4.17 7.54 -15.90
N SER A 50 -4.21 7.22 -17.18
CA SER A 50 -4.75 8.09 -18.23
C SER A 50 -5.67 7.30 -19.14
N GLY A 51 -6.69 7.96 -19.67
CA GLY A 51 -7.61 7.39 -20.64
C GLY A 51 -7.94 8.43 -21.70
N GLU A 52 -8.07 7.96 -22.93
CA GLU A 52 -8.56 8.74 -24.06
C GLU A 52 -9.76 8.03 -24.68
N GLY A 53 -10.70 8.80 -25.20
CA GLY A 53 -11.90 8.28 -25.83
C GLY A 53 -12.29 9.17 -27.00
N THR A 54 -12.64 8.56 -28.13
CA THR A 54 -13.11 9.29 -29.31
C THR A 54 -14.43 8.70 -29.76
N GLU A 55 -15.45 9.56 -29.91
CA GLU A 55 -16.77 9.14 -30.37
C GLU A 55 -17.18 9.99 -31.57
N SER A 56 -17.59 9.33 -32.67
CA SER A 56 -17.75 9.94 -34.00
C SER A 56 -18.74 11.11 -34.07
N LYS A 57 -19.63 11.27 -33.07
CA LYS A 57 -20.58 12.40 -32.98
C LYS A 57 -20.34 13.35 -31.80
N LYS A 58 -19.51 12.99 -30.83
CA LYS A 58 -19.27 13.78 -29.60
C LYS A 58 -17.85 14.32 -29.46
N GLY A 59 -16.94 13.98 -30.38
CA GLY A 59 -15.55 14.44 -30.36
C GLY A 59 -14.64 13.53 -29.53
N SER A 60 -13.42 14.01 -29.26
CA SER A 60 -12.44 13.31 -28.44
C SER A 60 -12.31 13.93 -27.05
N GLY A 61 -12.04 13.09 -26.05
CA GLY A 61 -11.82 13.47 -24.67
C GLY A 61 -10.63 12.74 -24.08
N HIS A 62 -9.94 13.40 -23.16
CA HIS A 62 -8.81 12.83 -22.42
C HIS A 62 -9.04 13.08 -20.94
N GLY A 63 -8.71 12.09 -20.12
CA GLY A 63 -8.77 12.16 -18.68
C GLY A 63 -7.53 11.53 -18.06
N GLY A 64 -7.09 12.07 -16.93
CA GLY A 64 -5.97 11.53 -16.18
C GLY A 64 -6.22 11.63 -14.68
N GLY A 65 -5.62 10.72 -13.93
CA GLY A 65 -5.67 10.69 -12.47
C GLY A 65 -4.35 10.17 -11.89
N THR A 66 -4.03 10.63 -10.69
CA THR A 66 -2.91 10.12 -9.90
C THR A 66 -3.40 9.81 -8.50
N GLY A 67 -2.70 8.93 -7.81
CA GLY A 67 -2.97 8.60 -6.42
C GLY A 67 -1.73 8.06 -5.73
N GLY A 68 -1.66 8.23 -4.42
CA GLY A 68 -0.61 7.67 -3.59
C GLY A 68 -1.15 7.26 -2.24
N GLY A 69 -0.52 6.26 -1.62
CA GLY A 69 -0.87 5.77 -0.30
C GLY A 69 0.35 5.21 0.41
N GLY A 70 0.39 5.39 1.72
CA GLY A 70 1.41 4.81 2.59
C GLY A 70 0.75 3.95 3.66
N GLY A 71 1.50 2.97 4.18
CA GLY A 71 1.03 2.10 5.25
C GLY A 71 2.17 1.60 6.12
N VAL A 72 1.84 1.35 7.38
CA VAL A 72 2.71 0.68 8.35
C VAL A 72 2.05 -0.63 8.73
N LYS A 73 2.79 -1.73 8.65
CA LYS A 73 2.33 -3.08 8.99
C LYS A 73 3.21 -3.67 10.08
N PRO A 74 2.70 -3.91 11.29
CA PRO A 74 3.40 -4.72 12.28
C PRO A 74 3.64 -6.13 11.72
N VAL A 75 4.88 -6.62 11.81
CA VAL A 75 5.23 -7.94 11.27
C VAL A 75 5.61 -8.92 12.37
N ALA A 76 6.34 -8.48 13.39
CA ALA A 76 6.76 -9.32 14.50
C ALA A 76 7.22 -8.48 15.70
N VAL A 77 7.46 -9.15 16.82
CA VAL A 77 8.16 -8.61 17.99
C VAL A 77 9.28 -9.59 18.35
N ILE A 78 10.50 -9.08 18.48
CA ILE A 78 11.59 -9.87 19.08
C ILE A 78 11.42 -9.76 20.60
N VAL A 79 11.39 -10.90 21.28
CA VAL A 79 11.31 -11.00 22.74
C VAL A 79 12.64 -11.52 23.24
N ILE A 80 13.25 -10.80 24.17
CA ILE A 80 14.50 -11.20 24.84
C ILE A 80 14.20 -11.30 26.33
N ASN A 81 14.43 -12.45 26.93
CA ASN A 81 14.23 -12.70 28.36
C ASN A 81 15.15 -13.82 28.89
N ASP A 82 14.92 -14.28 30.11
CA ASP A 82 15.73 -15.34 30.77
C ASP A 82 15.68 -16.69 30.03
N GLU A 83 14.66 -16.95 29.20
CA GLU A 83 14.54 -18.16 28.38
C GLU A 83 15.34 -18.04 27.07
N GLY A 84 15.72 -16.81 26.68
CA GLY A 84 16.54 -16.52 25.51
C GLY A 84 15.92 -15.50 24.57
N VAL A 85 16.19 -15.67 23.27
CA VAL A 85 15.70 -14.77 22.20
C VAL A 85 14.66 -15.51 21.36
N HIS A 86 13.46 -14.95 21.28
CA HIS A 86 12.33 -15.50 20.52
C HIS A 86 11.73 -14.44 19.60
N LEU A 87 11.11 -14.89 18.49
CA LEU A 87 10.44 -14.01 17.54
C LEU A 87 8.95 -14.34 17.49
N GLU A 88 8.12 -13.42 17.97
CA GLU A 88 6.67 -13.54 17.92
C GLU A 88 6.12 -12.88 16.66
N SER A 89 5.63 -13.69 15.72
CA SER A 89 5.10 -13.21 14.45
C SER A 89 3.66 -12.72 14.58
N ILE A 90 3.39 -11.50 14.11
CA ILE A 90 2.05 -10.95 14.10
C ILE A 90 1.33 -11.46 12.85
N LYS A 91 0.44 -12.42 13.01
CA LYS A 91 -0.42 -12.89 11.91
C LYS A 91 -1.41 -11.79 11.55
N SER A 92 -1.13 -11.09 10.46
CA SER A 92 -1.98 -10.02 9.94
C SER A 92 -3.17 -10.60 9.17
N GLY A 93 -4.40 -10.26 9.59
CA GLY A 93 -5.65 -10.52 8.87
C GLY A 93 -5.85 -9.60 7.66
N ALA A 94 -4.82 -9.40 6.82
CA ALA A 94 -4.86 -8.46 5.68
C ALA A 94 -6.03 -8.71 4.71
N ALA A 95 -6.51 -9.96 4.62
CA ALA A 95 -7.71 -10.31 3.86
C ALA A 95 -8.97 -9.57 4.37
N SER A 96 -9.17 -9.48 5.69
CA SER A 96 -10.41 -8.92 6.26
C SER A 96 -10.48 -7.41 6.21
N ALA A 97 -9.34 -6.71 6.12
CA ALA A 97 -9.31 -5.26 5.92
C ALA A 97 -9.64 -4.87 4.47
N PHE A 98 -9.13 -5.63 3.49
CA PHE A 98 -9.41 -5.39 2.08
C PHE A 98 -10.87 -5.68 1.72
N GLU A 99 -11.44 -6.76 2.26
CA GLU A 99 -12.87 -7.07 2.12
C GLU A 99 -13.75 -5.92 2.61
N LYS A 100 -13.46 -5.34 3.77
CA LYS A 100 -14.22 -4.21 4.32
C LYS A 100 -14.15 -2.95 3.45
N VAL A 101 -12.97 -2.65 2.90
CA VAL A 101 -12.78 -1.50 2.01
C VAL A 101 -13.52 -1.73 0.69
N ALA A 102 -13.40 -2.92 0.09
CA ALA A 102 -14.11 -3.27 -1.14
C ALA A 102 -15.64 -3.20 -0.96
N GLU A 103 -16.15 -3.68 0.17
CA GLU A 103 -17.58 -3.64 0.49
C GLU A 103 -18.07 -2.19 0.68
N THR A 104 -17.27 -1.33 1.31
CA THR A 104 -17.60 0.10 1.49
C THR A 104 -17.61 0.85 0.17
N VAL A 105 -16.63 0.60 -0.70
CA VAL A 105 -16.57 1.20 -2.05
C VAL A 105 -17.72 0.69 -2.92
N GLY A 106 -18.03 -0.61 -2.88
CA GLY A 106 -19.15 -1.20 -3.60
C GLY A 106 -20.51 -0.61 -3.19
N LYS A 107 -20.72 -0.43 -1.87
CA LYS A 107 -21.94 0.22 -1.35
C LYS A 107 -22.05 1.69 -1.76
N ALA A 108 -20.96 2.44 -1.73
CA ALA A 108 -20.94 3.84 -2.14
C ALA A 108 -21.20 4.02 -3.66
N ALA A 109 -20.64 3.13 -4.50
CA ALA A 109 -20.87 3.13 -5.94
C ALA A 109 -22.33 2.78 -6.28
N ALA A 110 -22.91 1.79 -5.60
CA ALA A 110 -24.31 1.40 -5.77
C ALA A 110 -25.28 2.52 -5.34
N ALA A 111 -24.98 3.22 -4.24
CA ALA A 111 -25.80 4.34 -3.75
C ALA A 111 -25.83 5.52 -4.73
N LYS A 112 -24.71 5.86 -5.37
CA LYS A 112 -24.66 6.95 -6.36
C LYS A 112 -25.31 6.61 -7.70
N ALA A 113 -25.35 5.35 -8.10
CA ALA A 113 -26.04 4.93 -9.32
C ALA A 113 -27.58 4.99 -9.20
N GLY A 114 -28.12 4.94 -7.98
CA GLY A 114 -29.56 5.04 -7.72
C GLY A 114 -30.12 6.47 -7.70
N GLU A 115 -29.28 7.50 -7.50
CA GLU A 115 -29.73 8.90 -7.34
C GLU A 115 -29.87 9.65 -8.69
N THR A 116 -29.29 9.15 -9.78
CA THR A 116 -29.42 9.73 -11.13
C THR A 116 -30.61 9.20 -11.94
N ALA A 117 -31.49 8.40 -11.33
CA ALA A 117 -32.71 7.89 -11.95
C ALA A 117 -33.97 8.48 -11.27
N HIS A 118 -34.04 9.80 -11.16
CA HIS A 118 -35.29 10.54 -10.92
C HIS A 118 -35.31 11.86 -11.68
#